data_AF-A0A5K7X1F6-F1
#
_entry.id   AF-A0A5K7X1F6-F1
#
_cell.length_a   1.000
_cell.length_b   1.000
_cell.length_c   1.000
_cell.angle_alpha   90.00
_cell.angle_beta   90.00
_cell.angle_gamma   90.00
#
_symmetry.space_group_name_H-M   'P 1'
#
loop_
_entity.id
_entity.type
_entity.pdbx_description
1 polymer ?
#
loop_
_entity_poly.entity_id
_entity_poly.type
_entity_poly.pdbx_seq_one_letter_code
_entity_poly.pdbx_strand_id
1 'polypeptide(L)' 'MNQWNATDALIEENSRSLIDLRKYADEHRYSFKDRAVYYAVENEINRLEKQNAWLAER' A
#
# COMPACT_ATOMS: atom_id res chain seq x y z
N MET A 1 8.70 14.13 26.08
CA MET A 1 9.39 13.09 25.30
C MET A 1 8.42 12.61 24.25
N ASN A 2 8.65 12.92 22.97
CA ASN A 2 7.81 12.39 21.89
C ASN A 2 8.11 10.89 21.80
N GLN A 3 7.23 10.05 22.31
CA GLN A 3 7.26 8.63 21.99
C GLN A 3 6.95 8.51 20.50
N TRP A 4 8.00 8.37 19.70
CA TRP A 4 7.84 7.99 18.30
C TRP A 4 7.25 6.59 18.31
N ASN A 5 5.93 6.49 18.06
CA ASN A 5 5.28 5.21 17.96
C ASN A 5 5.66 4.61 16.61
N ALA A 6 6.57 3.63 16.64
CA ALA A 6 7.06 2.96 15.44
C ALA A 6 5.91 2.33 14.63
N THR A 7 4.83 1.88 15.29
CA THR A 7 3.63 1.35 14.63
C THR A 7 2.93 2.43 13.80
N ASP A 8 2.68 3.60 14.39
CA ASP A 8 1.99 4.70 13.70
C ASP A 8 2.80 5.21 12.51
N ALA A 9 4.13 5.28 12.65
CA ALA A 9 5.02 5.68 11.57
C ALA A 9 5.00 4.68 10.41
N LEU A 10 4.96 3.38 10.69
CA LEU A 10 4.84 2.33 9.67
C LEU A 10 3.48 2.35 8.98
N ILE A 11 2.39 2.58 9.72
CA ILE A 11 1.05 2.73 9.14
C ILE A 11 1.01 3.94 8.20
N GLU A 12 1.62 5.06 8.60
CA GLU A 12 1.69 6.28 7.78
C GLU A 12 2.49 6.04 6.49
N GLU A 13 3.65 5.40 6.57
CA GLU A 13 4.47 5.07 5.39
C GLU A 13 3.74 4.14 4.41
N ASN A 14 3.11 3.08 4.95
CA ASN A 14 2.29 2.18 4.15
C ASN A 14 1.12 2.92 3.49
N SER A 15 0.47 3.83 4.23
CA SER A 15 -0.66 4.63 3.72
C SER A 15 -0.25 5.57 2.60
N ARG A 16 0.93 6.19 2.68
CA ARG A 16 1.51 7.00 1.59
C ARG A 16 1.76 6.15 0.35
N SER A 17 2.36 4.96 0.53
CA SER A 17 2.62 4.04 -0.58
C SER A 17 1.34 3.54 -1.25
N LEU A 18 0.29 3.27 -0.47
CA LEU A 18 -1.02 2.86 -0.98
C LEU A 18 -1.66 3.91 -1.90
N ILE A 19 -1.44 5.21 -1.66
CA ILE A 19 -1.96 6.27 -2.52
C ILE A 19 -1.35 6.17 -3.92
N ASP A 20 -0.03 6.06 -4.01
CA ASP A 20 0.68 5.99 -5.30
C ASP A 20 0.37 4.69 -6.05
N LEU A 21 0.32 3.57 -5.33
CA LEU A 21 -0.02 2.27 -5.92
C LEU A 21 -1.45 2.23 -6.47
N ARG A 22 -2.44 2.77 -5.74
CA ARG A 22 -3.83 2.84 -6.20
C ARG A 22 -3.97 3.74 -7.42
N LYS A 23 -3.26 4.87 -7.44
CA LYS A 23 -3.21 5.74 -8.62
C LYS A 23 -2.66 4.99 -9.84
N TYR A 24 -1.56 4.26 -9.68
CA TYR A 24 -1.02 3.44 -10.77
C TYR A 24 -2.01 2.38 -11.24
N ALA A 25 -2.64 1.65 -10.30
CA ALA A 25 -3.62 0.61 -10.60
C ALA A 25 -4.81 1.17 -11.40
N ASP A 26 -5.34 2.32 -11.01
CA ASP A 26 -6.45 2.98 -11.69
C ASP A 26 -6.07 3.43 -13.11
N GLU A 27 -4.88 4.02 -13.29
CA GLU A 27 -4.37 4.47 -14.59
C GLU A 27 -4.11 3.31 -15.56
N HIS A 28 -3.75 2.13 -15.04
CA HIS A 28 -3.27 0.99 -15.85
C HIS A 28 -4.23 -0.21 -15.86
N ARG A 29 -5.42 -0.11 -15.24
CA ARG A 29 -6.41 -1.20 -15.10
C ARG A 29 -6.76 -1.91 -16.42
N TYR A 30 -6.79 -1.16 -17.53
CA TYR A 30 -7.12 -1.67 -18.86
C TYR A 30 -5.93 -1.74 -19.81
N SER A 31 -4.71 -1.48 -19.33
CA SER A 31 -3.50 -1.56 -20.14
C SER A 31 -3.09 -3.03 -20.35
N PHE A 32 -3.16 -3.50 -21.60
CA PHE A 32 -2.65 -4.83 -21.94
C PHE A 32 -1.13 -4.92 -21.79
N LYS A 33 -0.41 -3.82 -22.04
CA LYS A 33 1.06 -3.76 -21.97
C LYS A 33 1.57 -3.86 -20.53
N ASP A 34 0.84 -3.28 -19.59
CA ASP A 34 1.26 -3.17 -18.19
C ASP A 34 0.63 -4.25 -17.30
N ARG A 35 -0.04 -5.24 -17.89
CA ARG A 35 -0.84 -6.25 -17.16
C ARG A 35 -0.06 -6.95 -16.04
N ALA A 36 1.20 -7.31 -16.29
CA ALA A 36 2.04 -7.96 -15.29
C ALA A 36 2.37 -7.01 -14.11
N VAL A 37 2.66 -5.75 -14.41
CA VAL A 37 2.96 -4.72 -13.41
C VAL A 37 1.71 -4.37 -12.62
N TYR A 38 0.56 -4.24 -13.29
CA TYR A 38 -0.74 -4.05 -12.65
C TYR A 38 -1.02 -5.12 -11.59
N TYR A 39 -0.86 -6.41 -11.92
CA TYR A 39 -1.07 -7.47 -10.92
C TYR A 39 -0.03 -7.45 -9.78
N ALA A 40 1.21 -7.05 -10.04
CA ALA A 40 2.20 -6.87 -8.99
C ALA A 40 1.80 -5.73 -8.03
N VAL A 41 1.30 -4.62 -8.58
CA VAL A 41 0.79 -3.47 -7.81
C VAL A 41 -0.43 -3.86 -6.98
N GLU A 42 -1.40 -4.57 -7.56
CA GLU A 42 -2.58 -5.07 -6.82
C GLU A 42 -2.18 -6.01 -5.66
N ASN A 43 -1.19 -6.88 -5.87
CA ASN A 43 -0.70 -7.75 -4.80
C ASN A 43 -0.02 -6.95 -3.68
N GLU A 44 0.72 -5.91 -4.03
CA GLU A 44 1.39 -5.05 -3.06
C GLU A 44 0.38 -4.21 -2.25
N ILE A 45 -0.67 -3.68 -2.89
CA ILE A 45 -1.79 -3.03 -2.22
C ILE A 45 -2.40 -3.97 -1.17
N ASN A 46 -2.76 -5.19 -1.58
CA ASN A 46 -3.33 -6.20 -0.68
C ASN A 46 -2.38 -6.56 0.49
N ARG A 47 -1.07 -6.60 0.24
CA ARG A 47 -0.06 -6.88 1.28
C ARG A 47 0.00 -5.75 2.31
N LEU A 48 0.06 -4.50 1.85
CA LEU A 48 0.14 -3.31 2.70
C LEU A 48 -1.14 -3.09 3.51
N GLU A 49 -2.32 -3.35 2.93
CA GLU A 49 -3.59 -3.28 3.65
C GLU A 49 -3.66 -4.30 4.79
N LYS A 50 -3.23 -5.55 4.55
CA LYS A 50 -3.14 -6.58 5.61
C LYS A 50 -2.13 -6.20 6.68
N GLN A 51 -0.99 -5.61 6.28
CA GLN A 51 0.02 -5.15 7.22
C GLN A 51 -0.52 -4.02 8.11
N ASN A 52 -1.23 -3.04 7.54
CA ASN A 52 -1.85 -1.97 8.31
C ASN A 52 -2.93 -2.48 9.26
N ALA A 53 -3.78 -3.40 8.80
CA ALA A 53 -4.78 -4.04 9.65
C ALA A 53 -4.13 -4.74 10.85
N TRP A 54 -3.07 -5.53 10.61
CA TRP A 54 -2.32 -6.19 11.67
C TRP A 54 -1.61 -5.22 12.62
N LEU A 55 -1.07 -4.10 12.12
CA LEU A 55 -0.44 -3.07 12.93
C LEU A 55 -1.45 -2.34 13.81
N ALA A 56 -2.67 -2.10 13.31
CA ALA A 56 -3.74 -1.41 14.04
C ALA A 56 -4.37 -2.25 15.16
N GLU A 57 -4.25 -3.59 15.09
CA GLU A 57 -4.73 -4.53 16.11
C GLU A 57 -3.73 -4.71 17.27
N ARG A 58 -2.54 -4.10 17.23
CA ARG A 58 -1.48 -4.21 18.24
C ARG A 58 -1.33 -2.95 19.09
#